data_AF-A0AAV3Q6D9-F1
#
_entry.id   AF-A0AAV3Q6D9-F1
#
_cell.length_a   1.000
_cell.length_b   1.000
_cell.length_c   1.000
_cell.angle_alpha   90.00
_cell.angle_beta   90.00
_cell.angle_gamma   90.00
#
_symmetry.space_group_name_H-M   'P 1'
#
loop_
_entity.id
_entity.type
_entity.pdbx_description
1 polymer ?
#
loop_
_entity_poly.entity_id
_entity_poly.type
_entity_poly.pdbx_seq_one_letter_code
_entity_poly.pdbx_strand_id
1 'polypeptide(L)'
;MKRETLTEMLQLEAYWKFSLLPLASSNQKNASHTKLSTSTITTLTAVGTMTRLLHEWIAYQRALDVELDSIFSHKSDLDRHLASLKKSSQVLDIVKSDRDFMLNNVRTITSFADHVSAKVCVLDLAQSRVHDTILRLDAIIHRSNCLEGFGWGFCSGGSGSDNEQREELLGYKKQLGGIVRKKVANAVDSRDHVEVVRFIKLYPLMGLDYEGLKEYVKYLKKDIVLAIEENDQMLWGLCGEDVIVYAICELQKECDLRVATIIKK
;
A
#
# COMPACT_ATOMS: atom_id res chain seq x y z
N MET A 1 -2.98 -0.29 87.79
CA MET A 1 -2.32 0.96 87.35
C MET A 1 -1.72 0.96 85.96
N LYS A 2 -1.04 -0.08 85.42
CA LYS A 2 -0.52 -0.05 84.02
C LYS A 2 -1.49 -0.55 82.94
N ARG A 3 -2.56 -1.27 83.32
CA ARG A 3 -3.53 -1.83 82.37
C ARG A 3 -4.65 -0.85 81.98
N GLU A 4 -5.09 0.00 82.90
CA GLU A 4 -6.11 1.03 82.63
C GLU A 4 -5.60 2.11 81.67
N THR A 5 -4.32 2.47 81.75
CA THR A 5 -3.71 3.48 80.86
C THR A 5 -3.51 2.97 79.42
N LEU A 6 -3.31 1.66 79.23
CA LEU A 6 -3.19 1.07 77.88
C LEU A 6 -4.55 0.96 77.18
N THR A 7 -5.61 0.69 77.93
CA THR A 7 -6.98 0.69 77.39
C THR A 7 -7.42 2.11 77.00
N GLU A 8 -7.09 3.13 77.79
CA GLU A 8 -7.37 4.53 77.45
C GLU A 8 -6.57 5.01 76.23
N MET A 9 -5.29 4.60 76.11
CA MET A 9 -4.48 4.88 74.93
C MET A 9 -5.04 4.23 73.67
N LEU A 10 -5.44 2.96 73.72
CA LEU A 10 -6.01 2.26 72.58
C LEU A 10 -7.41 2.79 72.20
N GLN A 11 -8.21 3.23 73.19
CA GLN A 11 -9.47 3.92 72.93
C GLN A 11 -9.25 5.26 72.26
N LEU A 12 -8.26 6.05 72.70
CA LEU A 12 -7.89 7.29 72.03
C LEU A 12 -7.38 7.00 70.61
N GLU A 13 -6.51 6.02 70.43
CA GLU A 13 -5.98 5.65 69.11
C GLU A 13 -7.08 5.15 68.15
N ALA A 14 -8.07 4.40 68.66
CA ALA A 14 -9.25 3.98 67.91
C ALA A 14 -10.18 5.18 67.59
N TYR A 15 -10.36 6.11 68.52
CA TYR A 15 -11.10 7.36 68.29
C TYR A 15 -10.43 8.21 67.20
N TRP A 16 -9.10 8.31 67.23
CA TRP A 16 -8.29 8.99 66.23
C TRP A 16 -8.36 8.30 64.86
N LYS A 17 -8.34 6.97 64.80
CA LYS A 17 -8.51 6.19 63.56
C LYS A 17 -9.93 6.28 62.99
N PHE A 18 -10.96 6.31 63.83
CA PHE A 18 -12.35 6.46 63.38
C PHE A 18 -12.64 7.88 62.87
N SER A 19 -11.99 8.90 63.45
CA SER A 19 -11.99 10.28 62.94
C SER A 19 -11.16 10.47 61.65
N LEU A 20 -10.40 9.46 61.23
CA LEU A 20 -9.64 9.45 59.97
C LEU A 20 -10.41 8.84 58.79
N LEU A 21 -11.62 8.31 58.98
CA LEU A 21 -12.42 7.81 57.88
C LEU A 21 -13.05 8.97 57.06
N PRO A 22 -13.09 8.86 55.72
CA PRO A 22 -13.61 9.94 54.88
C PRO A 22 -15.13 10.05 55.04
N LEU A 23 -15.61 11.09 55.75
CA LEU A 23 -17.00 11.51 55.62
C LEU A 23 -17.17 12.21 54.29
N ALA A 24 -17.80 11.49 53.37
CA ALA A 24 -18.19 12.00 52.07
C ALA A 24 -19.16 13.16 52.21
N SER A 25 -18.78 14.26 51.54
CA SER A 25 -19.64 15.28 50.94
C SER A 25 -20.56 16.09 51.86
N SER A 26 -20.21 17.36 52.05
CA SER A 26 -21.19 18.42 51.75
C SER A 26 -20.46 19.66 51.24
N ASN A 27 -20.86 20.03 50.04
CA ASN A 27 -20.45 21.18 49.27
C ASN A 27 -20.85 22.46 50.02
N GLN A 28 -19.89 23.23 50.53
CA GLN A 28 -20.15 24.63 50.88
C GLN A 28 -18.94 25.49 50.57
N LYS A 29 -18.93 26.01 49.35
CA LYS A 29 -18.17 27.19 48.99
C LYS A 29 -18.54 28.33 49.95
N ASN A 30 -17.56 29.19 50.22
CA ASN A 30 -17.69 30.54 50.80
C ASN A 30 -17.63 30.61 52.34
N ALA A 31 -16.43 30.53 52.90
CA ALA A 31 -16.13 31.15 54.19
C ALA A 31 -14.93 32.07 54.02
N SER A 32 -15.26 33.34 53.82
CA SER A 32 -14.46 34.54 54.07
C SER A 32 -13.24 34.32 54.98
N HIS A 33 -12.06 34.39 54.36
CA HIS A 33 -10.81 34.73 55.03
C HIS A 33 -10.92 36.16 55.59
N THR A 34 -11.49 36.30 56.78
CA THR A 34 -11.40 37.55 57.54
C THR A 34 -10.92 37.26 58.94
N LYS A 35 -9.64 37.59 59.16
CA LYS A 35 -9.12 38.28 60.34
C LYS A 35 -9.46 37.59 61.67
N LEU A 36 -8.52 36.77 62.16
CA LEU A 36 -8.48 36.36 63.57
C LEU A 36 -8.38 37.64 64.43
N SER A 37 -9.51 38.05 65.00
CA SER A 37 -9.59 39.15 65.96
C SER A 37 -8.95 38.71 67.28
N THR A 38 -8.19 39.58 67.91
CA THR A 38 -7.44 39.32 69.16
C THR A 38 -8.30 38.86 70.35
N SER A 39 -9.63 38.98 70.26
CA SER A 39 -10.59 38.50 71.25
C SER A 39 -10.90 36.99 71.21
N THR A 40 -10.58 36.27 70.12
CA THR A 40 -10.72 34.80 70.07
C THR A 40 -9.52 34.07 70.64
N ILE A 41 -8.37 34.74 70.75
CA ILE A 41 -7.13 34.16 71.30
C ILE A 41 -7.28 33.87 72.81
N THR A 42 -8.12 34.63 73.52
CA THR A 42 -8.38 34.45 74.96
C THR A 42 -9.46 33.41 75.27
N THR A 43 -10.33 33.07 74.32
CA THR A 43 -11.25 31.92 74.40
C THR A 43 -10.63 30.62 73.86
N LEU A 44 -9.46 30.72 73.25
CA LEU A 44 -8.65 29.63 72.74
C LEU A 44 -7.99 28.80 73.85
N THR A 45 -7.90 29.28 75.09
CA THR A 45 -7.24 28.59 76.22
C THR A 45 -7.97 27.33 76.68
N ALA A 46 -9.22 27.13 76.27
CA ALA A 46 -9.92 25.87 76.47
C ALA A 46 -9.38 24.83 75.47
N VAL A 47 -8.73 23.77 75.96
CA VAL A 47 -8.16 22.68 75.14
C VAL A 47 -9.16 22.15 74.10
N GLY A 48 -10.46 22.16 74.41
CA GLY A 48 -11.54 21.75 73.50
C GLY A 48 -11.78 22.68 72.29
N THR A 49 -11.49 23.97 72.38
CA THR A 49 -11.64 24.89 71.22
C THR A 49 -10.45 24.78 70.29
N MET A 50 -9.24 24.58 70.83
CA MET A 50 -8.04 24.30 70.03
C MET A 50 -8.17 23.00 69.24
N THR A 51 -8.67 21.91 69.84
CA THR A 51 -8.85 20.63 69.14
C THR A 51 -9.90 20.72 68.03
N ARG A 52 -11.00 21.45 68.24
CA ARG A 52 -12.01 21.67 67.21
C ARG A 52 -11.45 22.42 66.00
N LEU A 53 -10.71 23.51 66.23
CA LEU A 53 -10.07 24.28 65.16
C LEU A 53 -8.98 23.48 64.45
N LEU A 54 -8.23 22.65 65.17
CA LEU A 54 -7.27 21.73 64.56
C LEU A 54 -7.96 20.72 63.63
N HIS A 55 -9.06 20.11 64.05
CA HIS A 55 -9.81 19.19 63.19
C HIS A 55 -10.39 19.90 61.96
N GLU A 56 -10.88 21.13 62.12
CA GLU A 56 -11.36 21.97 61.02
C GLU A 56 -10.22 22.27 60.02
N TRP A 57 -9.02 22.59 60.51
CA TRP A 57 -7.85 22.84 59.67
C TRP A 57 -7.32 21.58 58.97
N ILE A 58 -7.30 20.45 59.67
CA ILE A 58 -6.89 19.16 59.10
C ILE A 58 -7.87 18.72 57.99
N ALA A 59 -9.17 18.93 58.20
CA ALA A 59 -10.18 18.66 57.18
C ALA A 59 -10.01 19.56 55.95
N TYR A 60 -9.74 20.85 56.16
CA TYR A 60 -9.46 21.80 55.09
C TYR A 60 -8.19 21.43 54.30
N GLN A 61 -7.11 21.06 54.99
CA GLN A 61 -5.87 20.66 54.34
C GLN A 61 -6.05 19.40 53.49
N ARG A 62 -6.80 18.40 53.97
CA ARG A 62 -7.12 17.20 53.18
C ARG A 62 -8.00 17.49 51.98
N ALA A 63 -8.94 18.44 52.09
CA ALA A 63 -9.77 18.84 50.96
C ALA A 63 -8.91 19.44 49.84
N LEU A 64 -7.91 20.25 50.19
CA LEU A 64 -6.93 20.78 49.23
C LEU A 64 -6.06 19.68 48.64
N ASP A 65 -5.59 18.71 49.45
CA ASP A 65 -4.78 17.59 48.95
C ASP A 65 -5.55 16.76 47.91
N VAL A 66 -6.84 16.50 48.14
CA VAL A 66 -7.69 15.77 47.17
C VAL A 66 -7.90 16.56 45.88
N GLU A 67 -8.10 17.88 45.97
CA GLU A 67 -8.24 18.73 44.79
C GLU A 67 -6.93 18.78 43.98
N LEU A 68 -5.79 18.82 44.67
CA LEU A 68 -4.47 18.80 44.07
C LEU A 68 -4.20 17.46 43.36
N ASP A 69 -4.52 16.33 44.00
CA ASP A 69 -4.41 15.00 43.39
C ASP A 69 -5.31 14.87 42.15
N SER A 70 -6.52 15.42 42.19
CA SER A 70 -7.41 15.48 41.03
C SER A 70 -6.78 16.25 39.87
N ILE A 71 -6.20 17.42 40.14
CA ILE A 71 -5.50 18.23 39.12
C ILE A 71 -4.28 17.48 38.57
N PHE A 72 -3.50 16.82 39.43
CA PHE A 72 -2.35 16.02 38.98
C PHE A 72 -2.77 14.83 38.12
N SER A 73 -3.87 14.16 38.46
CA SER A 73 -4.42 13.08 37.66
C SER A 73 -4.85 13.57 36.27
N HIS A 74 -5.55 14.71 36.20
CA HIS A 74 -5.98 15.31 34.94
C HIS A 74 -4.78 15.71 34.06
N LYS A 75 -3.74 16.29 34.67
CA LYS A 75 -2.49 16.61 33.99
C LYS A 75 -1.83 15.36 33.42
N SER A 76 -1.77 14.27 34.19
CA SER A 76 -1.16 13.01 33.75
C SER A 76 -1.92 12.38 32.56
N ASP A 77 -3.25 12.46 32.55
CA ASP A 77 -4.07 12.00 31.44
C ASP A 77 -3.84 12.85 30.18
N LEU A 78 -3.75 14.17 30.32
CA LEU A 78 -3.48 15.07 29.21
C LEU A 78 -2.11 14.81 28.58
N ASP A 79 -1.07 14.58 29.41
CA ASP A 79 0.26 14.22 28.94
C ASP A 79 0.25 12.88 28.18
N ARG A 80 -0.56 11.91 28.61
CA ARG A 80 -0.79 10.65 27.88
C ARG A 80 -1.48 10.87 26.54
N HIS A 81 -2.49 11.74 26.47
CA HIS A 81 -3.15 12.09 25.21
C HIS A 81 -2.21 12.80 24.24
N LEU A 82 -1.39 13.74 24.73
CA LEU A 82 -0.37 14.43 23.93
C LEU A 82 0.66 13.45 23.36
N ALA A 83 1.12 12.49 24.16
CA ALA A 83 2.04 11.45 23.70
C ALA A 83 1.40 10.56 22.61
N SER A 84 0.12 10.21 22.75
CA SER A 84 -0.63 9.47 21.71
C SER A 84 -0.77 10.28 20.42
N LEU A 85 -1.12 11.56 20.54
CA LEU A 85 -1.26 12.46 19.38
C LEU A 85 0.08 12.65 18.66
N LYS A 86 1.19 12.77 19.40
CA LYS A 86 2.55 12.82 18.84
C LYS A 86 2.90 11.56 18.05
N LYS A 87 2.51 10.37 18.51
CA LYS A 87 2.66 9.12 17.74
C LYS A 87 1.82 9.16 16.46
N SER A 88 0.57 9.62 16.53
CA SER A 88 -0.28 9.74 15.34
C SER A 88 0.24 10.76 14.32
N SER A 89 0.94 11.82 14.76
CA SER A 89 1.63 12.76 13.88
C SER A 89 2.68 12.09 12.99
N GLN A 90 3.44 11.13 13.53
CA GLN A 90 4.45 10.38 12.75
C GLN A 90 3.78 9.54 11.66
N VAL A 91 2.61 8.96 11.95
CA VAL A 91 1.82 8.22 10.94
C VAL A 91 1.33 9.16 9.84
N LEU A 92 0.91 10.38 10.19
CA LEU A 92 0.51 11.39 9.21
C LEU A 92 1.66 11.83 8.30
N ASP A 93 2.90 11.87 8.81
CA ASP A 93 4.07 12.17 7.97
C ASP A 93 4.34 11.05 6.95
N ILE A 94 4.19 9.79 7.35
CA ILE A 94 4.30 8.63 6.43
C ILE A 94 3.19 8.71 5.35
N VAL A 95 1.94 8.94 5.76
CA VAL A 95 0.80 9.06 4.83
C VAL A 95 0.98 10.26 3.90
N LYS A 96 1.58 11.36 4.37
CA LYS A 96 1.90 12.51 3.53
C LYS A 96 2.97 12.16 2.49
N SER A 97 4.03 11.46 2.90
CA SER A 97 5.06 10.98 1.98
C SER A 97 4.50 10.04 0.93
N ASP A 98 3.64 9.09 1.33
CA ASP A 98 2.98 8.16 0.42
C ASP A 98 2.04 8.88 -0.56
N ARG A 99 1.27 9.86 -0.09
CA ARG A 99 0.47 10.74 -0.96
C ARG A 99 1.34 11.43 -2.00
N ASP A 100 2.46 12.04 -1.61
CA ASP A 100 3.32 12.78 -2.52
C ASP A 100 3.95 11.84 -3.57
N PHE A 101 4.33 10.63 -3.17
CA PHE A 101 4.79 9.58 -4.08
C PHE A 101 3.68 9.15 -5.06
N MET A 102 2.48 8.84 -4.56
CA MET A 102 1.34 8.47 -5.38
C MET A 102 0.93 9.58 -6.35
N LEU A 103 0.97 10.84 -5.92
CA LEU A 103 0.67 11.99 -6.77
C LEU A 103 1.69 12.10 -7.91
N ASN A 104 2.97 11.92 -7.62
CA ASN A 104 4.00 11.93 -8.65
C ASN A 104 3.84 10.76 -9.64
N ASN A 105 3.54 9.55 -9.15
CA ASN A 105 3.27 8.40 -10.00
C ASN A 105 2.05 8.62 -10.90
N VAL A 106 0.91 9.08 -10.33
CA VAL A 106 -0.28 9.43 -11.10
C VAL A 106 0.05 10.47 -12.16
N ARG A 107 0.85 11.49 -11.83
CA ARG A 107 1.29 12.51 -12.80
C ARG A 107 2.11 11.91 -13.95
N THR A 108 3.00 10.97 -13.66
CA THR A 108 3.76 10.27 -14.72
C THR A 108 2.85 9.41 -15.59
N ILE A 109 1.90 8.69 -14.99
CA ILE A 109 0.92 7.85 -15.71
C ILE A 109 0.00 8.71 -16.57
N THR A 110 -0.51 9.84 -16.07
CA THR A 110 -1.35 10.74 -16.87
C THR A 110 -0.56 11.32 -18.04
N SER A 111 0.67 11.77 -17.82
CA SER A 111 1.52 12.27 -18.93
C SER A 111 1.84 11.19 -19.97
N PHE A 112 2.03 9.94 -19.54
CA PHE A 112 2.25 8.81 -20.43
C PHE A 112 0.98 8.44 -21.19
N ALA A 113 -0.18 8.44 -20.53
CA ALA A 113 -1.48 8.20 -21.15
C ALA A 113 -1.82 9.27 -22.20
N ASP A 114 -1.52 10.54 -21.92
CA ASP A 114 -1.65 11.63 -22.90
C ASP A 114 -0.76 11.38 -24.13
N HIS A 115 0.48 10.93 -23.91
CA HIS A 115 1.40 10.63 -25.01
C HIS A 115 0.96 9.43 -25.86
N VAL A 116 0.47 8.35 -25.21
CA VAL A 116 -0.11 7.20 -25.91
C VAL A 116 -1.38 7.62 -26.66
N SER A 117 -2.25 8.42 -26.05
CA SER A 117 -3.48 8.92 -26.69
C SER A 117 -3.19 9.78 -27.92
N ALA A 118 -2.18 10.65 -27.84
CA ALA A 118 -1.75 11.45 -28.98
C ALA A 118 -1.23 10.57 -30.13
N LYS A 119 -0.46 9.53 -29.82
CA LYS A 119 0.04 8.56 -30.82
C LYS A 119 -1.10 7.76 -31.46
N VAL A 120 -2.09 7.33 -30.67
CA VAL A 120 -3.29 6.63 -31.18
C VAL A 120 -4.07 7.54 -32.12
N CYS A 121 -4.27 8.81 -31.76
CA CYS A 121 -4.96 9.77 -32.63
C CYS A 121 -4.23 9.99 -33.98
N VAL A 122 -2.90 10.07 -33.98
CA VAL A 122 -2.11 10.15 -35.22
C VAL A 122 -2.23 8.87 -36.04
N LEU A 123 -2.25 7.71 -35.39
CA LEU A 123 -2.42 6.42 -36.05
C LEU A 123 -3.82 6.29 -36.67
N ASP A 124 -4.87 6.69 -35.94
CA ASP A 124 -6.25 6.68 -36.43
C ASP A 124 -6.41 7.57 -37.67
N LEU A 125 -5.76 8.75 -37.68
CA LEU A 125 -5.75 9.62 -38.85
C LEU A 125 -5.04 8.97 -40.04
N ALA A 126 -3.88 8.33 -39.81
CA ALA A 126 -3.17 7.61 -40.87
C ALA A 126 -4.00 6.43 -41.41
N GLN A 127 -4.65 5.68 -40.52
CA GLN A 127 -5.52 4.55 -40.87
C GLN A 127 -6.74 5.02 -41.67
N SER A 128 -7.36 6.15 -41.29
CA SER A 128 -8.45 6.77 -42.04
C SER A 128 -8.02 7.14 -43.47
N ARG A 129 -6.82 7.73 -43.63
CA ARG A 129 -6.28 8.08 -44.96
C ARG A 129 -6.04 6.85 -45.83
N VAL A 130 -5.48 5.78 -45.26
CA VAL A 130 -5.29 4.51 -45.98
C VAL A 130 -6.64 3.92 -46.38
N HIS A 131 -7.63 3.93 -45.48
CA HIS A 131 -8.97 3.42 -45.77
C HIS A 131 -9.63 4.19 -46.93
N ASP A 132 -9.53 5.52 -46.96
CA ASP A 132 -10.01 6.33 -48.08
C ASP A 132 -9.33 5.94 -49.40
N THR A 133 -8.01 5.75 -49.40
CA THR A 133 -7.30 5.29 -50.62
C THR A 133 -7.75 3.90 -51.07
N ILE A 134 -8.05 2.99 -50.14
CA ILE A 134 -8.57 1.65 -50.45
C ILE A 134 -9.97 1.75 -51.06
N LEU A 135 -10.87 2.57 -50.51
CA LEU A 135 -12.20 2.78 -51.08
C LEU A 135 -12.12 3.36 -52.50
N ARG A 136 -11.17 4.27 -52.74
CA ARG A 136 -10.92 4.83 -54.08
C ARG A 136 -10.36 3.77 -55.03
N LEU A 137 -9.48 2.88 -54.56
CA LEU A 137 -9.00 1.74 -55.35
C LEU A 137 -10.13 0.77 -55.67
N ASP A 138 -11.00 0.44 -54.72
CA ASP A 138 -12.15 -0.44 -54.93
C ASP A 138 -13.10 0.12 -56.01
N ALA A 139 -13.36 1.43 -55.97
CA ALA A 139 -14.14 2.10 -57.01
C ALA A 139 -13.46 2.05 -58.40
N ILE A 140 -12.13 2.17 -58.46
CA ILE A 140 -11.37 2.03 -59.72
C ILE A 140 -11.41 0.59 -60.21
N ILE A 141 -11.24 -0.40 -59.34
CA ILE A 141 -11.28 -1.82 -59.67
C ILE A 141 -12.68 -2.21 -60.15
N HIS A 142 -13.75 -1.78 -59.46
CA HIS A 142 -15.11 -2.03 -59.90
C HIS A 142 -15.38 -1.40 -61.27
N ARG A 143 -14.91 -0.16 -61.51
CA ARG A 143 -14.99 0.48 -62.82
C ARG A 143 -14.18 -0.27 -63.89
N SER A 144 -12.99 -0.75 -63.55
CA SER A 144 -12.14 -1.56 -64.43
C SER A 144 -12.81 -2.87 -64.78
N ASN A 145 -13.42 -3.56 -63.81
CA ASN A 145 -14.14 -4.81 -64.04
C ASN A 145 -15.39 -4.60 -64.92
N CYS A 146 -16.11 -3.49 -64.75
CA CYS A 146 -17.18 -3.12 -65.68
C CYS A 146 -16.67 -2.83 -67.10
N LEU A 147 -15.42 -2.37 -67.27
CA LEU A 147 -14.79 -2.12 -68.57
C LEU A 147 -14.13 -3.37 -69.18
N GLU A 148 -13.50 -4.23 -68.37
CA GLU A 148 -12.97 -5.54 -68.76
C GLU A 148 -14.10 -6.49 -69.19
N GLY A 149 -15.30 -6.36 -68.61
CA GLY A 149 -16.50 -7.03 -69.11
C GLY A 149 -16.82 -6.73 -70.59
N PHE A 150 -16.27 -5.64 -71.15
CA PHE A 150 -16.35 -5.30 -72.57
C PHE A 150 -15.06 -5.63 -73.37
N GLY A 151 -13.98 -6.03 -72.67
CA GLY A 151 -12.63 -6.26 -73.22
C GLY A 151 -12.24 -7.73 -73.47
N TRP A 152 -12.98 -8.70 -72.92
CA TRP A 152 -12.75 -10.13 -73.23
C TRP A 152 -13.36 -10.59 -74.57
N GLY A 153 -13.87 -9.66 -75.38
CA GLY A 153 -14.34 -9.93 -76.75
C GLY A 153 -13.28 -9.74 -77.84
N PHE A 154 -12.11 -9.18 -77.54
CA PHE A 154 -11.09 -8.96 -78.56
C PHE A 154 -9.69 -8.91 -77.96
N CYS A 155 -9.02 -10.07 -77.90
CA CYS A 155 -7.56 -10.25 -78.09
C CYS A 155 -7.17 -11.68 -77.64
N SER A 156 -7.47 -12.67 -78.48
CA SER A 156 -6.75 -13.95 -78.47
C SER A 156 -5.41 -13.74 -79.15
N GLY A 157 -4.31 -13.82 -78.39
CA GLY A 157 -2.98 -13.91 -78.96
C GLY A 157 -1.86 -13.74 -77.94
N GLY A 158 -1.47 -14.83 -77.25
CA GLY A 158 -0.21 -14.87 -76.50
C GLY A 158 -0.09 -15.95 -75.41
N SER A 159 0.50 -17.10 -75.79
CA SER A 159 1.29 -18.05 -74.97
C SER A 159 0.71 -18.65 -73.67
N GLY A 160 0.14 -19.86 -73.78
CA GLY A 160 -0.29 -20.71 -72.67
C GLY A 160 0.82 -21.42 -71.86
N SER A 161 2.11 -21.10 -72.07
CA SER A 161 3.23 -21.75 -71.36
C SER A 161 3.54 -21.11 -70.00
N ASP A 162 3.36 -19.79 -69.87
CA ASP A 162 3.74 -19.05 -68.66
C ASP A 162 2.76 -19.27 -67.49
N ASN A 163 1.51 -19.64 -67.80
CA ASN A 163 0.48 -19.86 -66.78
C ASN A 163 0.69 -21.18 -66.03
N GLU A 164 1.12 -22.25 -66.70
CA GLU A 164 1.35 -23.56 -66.09
C GLU A 164 2.57 -23.57 -65.17
N GLN A 165 3.67 -22.92 -65.58
CA GLN A 165 4.87 -22.76 -64.74
C GLN A 165 4.62 -21.86 -63.51
N ARG A 166 3.74 -20.86 -63.64
CA ARG A 166 3.31 -20.01 -62.52
C ARG A 166 2.45 -20.77 -61.51
N GLU A 167 1.54 -21.62 -61.99
CA GLU A 167 0.73 -22.52 -61.15
C GLU A 167 1.61 -23.50 -60.35
N GLU A 168 2.61 -24.11 -60.99
CA GLU A 168 3.51 -25.06 -60.33
C GLU A 168 4.37 -24.38 -59.24
N LEU A 169 4.89 -23.18 -59.52
CA LEU A 169 5.62 -22.36 -58.55
C LEU A 169 4.75 -21.93 -57.35
N LEU A 170 3.48 -21.63 -57.58
CA LEU A 170 2.50 -21.38 -56.52
C LEU A 170 2.26 -22.62 -55.66
N GLY A 171 2.24 -23.80 -56.27
CA GLY A 171 2.20 -25.10 -55.59
C GLY A 171 3.39 -25.30 -54.64
N TYR A 172 4.61 -25.14 -55.14
CA TYR A 172 5.83 -25.25 -54.31
C TYR A 172 5.90 -24.19 -53.20
N LYS A 173 5.50 -22.94 -53.48
CA LYS A 173 5.44 -21.87 -52.48
C LYS A 173 4.47 -22.21 -51.34
N LYS A 174 3.31 -22.79 -51.66
CA LYS A 174 2.31 -23.21 -50.65
C LYS A 174 2.80 -24.37 -49.80
N GLN A 175 3.47 -25.35 -50.40
CA GLN A 175 4.08 -26.48 -49.68
C GLN A 175 5.19 -25.99 -48.73
N LEU A 176 6.08 -25.12 -49.20
CA LEU A 176 7.14 -24.54 -48.37
C LEU A 176 6.56 -23.77 -47.17
N GLY A 177 5.50 -23.00 -47.38
CA GLY A 177 4.82 -22.30 -46.30
C GLY A 177 4.14 -23.22 -45.29
N GLY A 178 3.66 -24.39 -45.72
CA GLY A 178 3.19 -25.44 -44.81
C GLY A 178 4.31 -26.02 -43.93
N ILE A 179 5.47 -26.31 -44.53
CA ILE A 179 6.64 -26.86 -43.83
C ILE A 179 7.20 -25.84 -42.83
N VAL A 180 7.35 -24.58 -43.22
CA VAL A 180 7.84 -23.51 -42.34
C VAL A 180 6.92 -23.32 -41.13
N ARG A 181 5.59 -23.30 -41.33
CA ARG A 181 4.62 -23.23 -40.22
C ARG A 181 4.76 -24.37 -39.23
N LYS A 182 4.90 -25.60 -39.72
CA LYS A 182 5.10 -26.78 -38.86
C LYS A 182 6.43 -26.72 -38.10
N LYS A 183 7.50 -26.24 -38.73
CA LYS A 183 8.80 -26.08 -38.08
C LYS A 183 8.80 -24.98 -37.03
N VAL A 184 8.11 -23.86 -37.26
CA VAL A 184 7.96 -22.78 -36.26
C VAL A 184 7.20 -23.28 -35.06
N ALA A 185 6.09 -24.00 -35.24
CA ALA A 185 5.34 -24.59 -34.13
C ALA A 185 6.24 -25.50 -33.28
N ASN A 186 7.01 -26.38 -33.91
CA ASN A 186 7.95 -27.27 -33.20
C ASN A 186 9.07 -26.50 -32.48
N ALA A 187 9.62 -25.45 -33.09
CA ALA A 187 10.67 -24.64 -32.47
C ALA A 187 10.14 -23.83 -31.27
N VAL A 188 8.89 -23.34 -31.36
CA VAL A 188 8.17 -22.67 -30.27
C VAL A 188 7.88 -23.63 -29.11
N ASP A 189 7.58 -24.89 -29.39
CA ASP A 189 7.38 -25.90 -28.35
C ASP A 189 8.69 -26.35 -27.70
N SER A 190 9.79 -26.33 -28.47
CA SER A 190 11.14 -26.68 -27.97
C SER A 190 11.87 -25.51 -27.28
N ARG A 191 11.25 -24.32 -27.20
CA ARG A 191 11.83 -23.05 -26.69
C ARG A 191 13.18 -22.65 -27.30
N ASP A 192 13.49 -23.07 -28.53
CA ASP A 192 14.74 -22.69 -29.18
C ASP A 192 14.62 -21.31 -29.84
N HIS A 193 15.11 -20.29 -29.14
CA HIS A 193 15.06 -18.91 -29.63
C HIS A 193 15.77 -18.72 -30.98
N VAL A 194 16.86 -19.46 -31.21
CA VAL A 194 17.67 -19.33 -32.43
C VAL A 194 16.91 -19.83 -33.64
N GLU A 195 16.25 -20.98 -33.53
CA GLU A 195 15.43 -21.53 -34.60
C GLU A 195 14.17 -20.71 -34.83
N VAL A 196 13.48 -20.26 -33.78
CA VAL A 196 12.27 -19.43 -33.89
C VAL A 196 12.56 -18.14 -34.67
N VAL A 197 13.64 -17.43 -34.33
CA VAL A 197 14.03 -16.20 -35.04
C VAL A 197 14.43 -16.49 -36.48
N ARG A 198 15.12 -17.61 -36.74
CA ARG A 198 15.53 -18.00 -38.11
C ARG A 198 14.30 -18.26 -38.99
N PHE A 199 13.32 -19.00 -38.50
CA PHE A 199 12.13 -19.32 -39.29
C PHE A 199 11.18 -18.13 -39.45
N ILE A 200 11.09 -17.23 -38.46
CA ILE A 200 10.24 -16.03 -38.56
C ILE A 200 10.78 -15.04 -39.60
N LYS A 201 12.10 -14.95 -39.77
CA LYS A 201 12.73 -14.18 -40.86
C LYS A 201 12.37 -14.68 -42.27
N LEU A 202 11.83 -15.89 -42.42
CA LEU A 202 11.37 -16.43 -43.71
C LEU A 202 9.95 -15.98 -44.09
N TYR A 203 9.13 -15.52 -43.13
CA TYR A 203 7.75 -15.09 -43.40
C TYR A 203 7.65 -13.84 -44.30
N PRO A 204 8.51 -12.82 -44.13
CA PRO A 204 8.56 -11.69 -45.04
C PRO A 204 8.89 -12.07 -46.48
N LEU A 205 9.74 -13.09 -46.66
CA LEU A 205 10.10 -13.59 -48.00
C LEU A 205 8.93 -14.31 -48.69
N MET A 206 7.90 -14.71 -47.95
CA MET A 206 6.69 -15.33 -48.49
C MET A 206 5.51 -14.36 -48.66
N GLY A 207 5.63 -13.13 -48.17
CA GLY A 207 4.55 -12.13 -48.13
C GLY A 207 3.52 -12.37 -47.02
N LEU A 208 3.90 -13.06 -45.95
CA LEU A 208 3.05 -13.40 -44.80
C LEU A 208 3.56 -12.73 -43.52
N ASP A 209 3.94 -11.45 -43.61
CA ASP A 209 4.54 -10.68 -42.51
C ASP A 209 3.69 -10.69 -41.23
N TYR A 210 2.38 -10.49 -41.40
CA TYR A 210 1.44 -10.43 -40.28
C TYR A 210 1.27 -11.77 -39.55
N GLU A 211 1.31 -12.90 -40.28
CA GLU A 211 1.19 -14.24 -39.69
C GLU A 211 2.46 -14.60 -38.91
N GLY A 212 3.64 -14.28 -39.46
CA GLY A 212 4.92 -14.50 -38.80
C GLY A 212 5.10 -13.65 -37.53
N LEU A 213 4.72 -12.37 -37.59
CA LEU A 213 4.77 -11.49 -36.43
C LEU A 213 3.81 -11.94 -35.32
N LYS A 214 2.60 -12.39 -35.69
CA LYS A 214 1.62 -12.92 -34.72
C LYS A 214 2.16 -14.14 -33.99
N GLU A 215 2.79 -15.08 -34.71
CA GLU A 215 3.37 -16.27 -34.09
C GLU A 215 4.60 -15.93 -33.23
N TYR A 216 5.39 -14.91 -33.61
CA TYR A 216 6.49 -14.41 -32.80
C TYR A 216 6.04 -13.84 -31.45
N VAL A 217 5.02 -12.96 -31.48
CA VAL A 217 4.48 -12.34 -30.27
C VAL A 217 3.88 -13.39 -29.35
N LYS A 218 3.22 -14.41 -29.92
CA LYS A 218 2.69 -15.54 -29.17
C LYS A 218 3.81 -16.36 -28.50
N TYR A 219 4.92 -16.60 -29.20
CA TYR A 219 6.11 -17.23 -28.62
C TYR A 219 6.68 -16.40 -27.45
N LEU A 220 6.92 -15.10 -27.66
CA LEU A 220 7.44 -14.21 -26.60
C LEU A 220 6.54 -14.19 -25.37
N LYS A 221 5.21 -14.14 -25.56
CA LYS A 221 4.26 -14.19 -24.46
C LYS A 221 4.37 -15.50 -23.66
N LYS A 222 4.50 -16.64 -24.34
CA LYS A 222 4.67 -17.96 -23.71
C LYS A 222 5.99 -18.04 -22.95
N ASP A 223 7.08 -17.54 -23.54
CA ASP A 223 8.42 -17.56 -22.95
C ASP A 223 8.50 -16.69 -21.69
N ILE A 224 7.96 -15.48 -21.73
CA ILE A 224 7.93 -14.57 -20.57
C ILE A 224 7.08 -15.13 -19.43
N VAL A 225 5.89 -15.67 -19.72
CA VAL A 225 5.02 -16.24 -18.67
C VAL A 225 5.70 -17.39 -17.96
N LEU A 226 6.31 -18.31 -18.72
CA LEU A 226 7.01 -19.45 -18.13
C LEU A 226 8.26 -19.02 -17.36
N ALA A 227 9.01 -18.00 -17.84
CA ALA A 227 10.14 -17.45 -17.10
C ALA A 227 9.71 -16.77 -15.79
N ILE A 228 8.53 -16.13 -15.75
CA ILE A 228 7.97 -15.56 -14.51
C ILE A 228 7.58 -16.67 -13.54
N GLU A 229 6.92 -17.73 -14.01
CA GLU A 229 6.55 -18.89 -13.18
C GLU A 229 7.79 -19.61 -12.61
N GLU A 230 8.82 -19.83 -13.43
CA GLU A 230 10.09 -20.43 -13.01
C GLU A 230 10.81 -19.54 -11.97
N ASN A 231 10.84 -18.22 -12.20
CA ASN A 231 11.42 -17.27 -11.25
C ASN A 231 10.62 -17.20 -9.94
N ASP A 232 9.29 -17.22 -10.00
CA ASP A 232 8.42 -17.24 -8.82
C ASP A 232 8.65 -18.53 -8.02
N GLN A 233 8.73 -19.68 -8.68
CA GLN A 233 9.03 -20.95 -8.04
C GLN A 233 10.44 -20.99 -7.40
N MET A 234 11.43 -20.39 -8.05
CA MET A 234 12.78 -20.23 -7.49
C MET A 234 12.79 -19.27 -6.30
N LEU A 235 12.03 -18.17 -6.35
CA LEU A 235 11.88 -17.24 -5.24
C LEU A 235 11.19 -17.91 -4.04
N TRP A 236 10.17 -18.71 -4.26
CA TRP A 236 9.55 -19.56 -3.23
C TRP A 236 10.52 -20.60 -2.66
N GLY A 237 11.41 -21.17 -3.48
CA GLY A 237 12.41 -22.15 -3.05
C GLY A 237 13.60 -21.56 -2.28
N LEU A 238 14.00 -20.32 -2.59
CA LEU A 238 15.12 -19.62 -1.95
C LEU A 238 14.68 -18.76 -0.75
N CYS A 239 13.48 -18.21 -0.82
CA CYS A 239 12.85 -17.38 0.20
C CYS A 239 11.61 -18.12 0.71
N GLY A 240 11.83 -19.17 1.51
CA GLY A 240 10.75 -19.65 2.38
C GLY A 240 10.32 -18.50 3.28
N GLU A 241 9.00 -18.36 3.50
CA GLU A 241 8.35 -17.30 4.29
C GLU A 241 9.02 -17.01 5.65
N ASP A 242 9.83 -17.95 6.14
CA ASP A 242 10.52 -17.92 7.42
C ASP A 242 11.91 -17.26 7.43
N VAL A 243 12.57 -16.94 6.30
CA VAL A 243 13.97 -16.44 6.36
C VAL A 243 14.03 -15.01 6.95
N ILE A 244 13.10 -14.15 6.56
CA ILE A 244 12.97 -12.81 7.13
C ILE A 244 12.51 -12.90 8.59
N VAL A 245 11.59 -13.81 8.91
CA VAL A 245 11.12 -14.07 10.27
C VAL A 245 12.27 -14.58 11.16
N TYR A 246 13.09 -15.49 10.64
CA TYR A 246 14.25 -16.04 11.34
C TYR A 246 15.32 -14.99 11.59
N ALA A 247 15.63 -14.16 10.58
CA ALA A 247 16.58 -13.04 10.72
C ALA A 247 16.10 -12.02 11.75
N ILE A 248 14.80 -11.69 11.77
CA ILE A 248 14.21 -10.80 12.76
C ILE A 248 14.23 -11.43 14.16
N CYS A 249 13.90 -12.72 14.28
CA CYS A 249 13.95 -13.43 15.57
C CYS A 249 15.37 -13.52 16.15
N GLU A 250 16.38 -13.73 15.31
CA GLU A 250 17.79 -13.69 15.72
C GLU A 250 18.21 -12.29 16.19
N LEU A 251 17.90 -11.26 15.41
CA LEU A 251 18.20 -9.87 15.77
C LEU A 251 17.46 -9.43 17.05
N GLN A 252 16.23 -9.91 17.26
CA GLN A 252 15.45 -9.64 18.47
C GLN A 252 16.12 -10.28 19.70
N LYS A 253 16.55 -11.54 19.61
CA LYS A 253 17.26 -12.24 20.70
C LYS A 253 18.56 -11.52 21.09
N GLU A 254 19.34 -11.07 20.12
CA GLU A 254 20.57 -10.32 20.37
C GLU A 254 20.28 -8.95 21.02
N CYS A 255 19.21 -8.27 20.61
CA CYS A 255 18.77 -7.04 21.27
C CYS A 255 18.38 -7.28 22.73
N ASP A 256 17.60 -8.34 23.01
CA ASP A 256 17.14 -8.66 24.36
C ASP A 256 18.31 -9.03 25.30
N LEU A 257 19.31 -9.76 24.79
CA LEU A 257 20.54 -10.08 25.55
C LEU A 257 21.35 -8.83 25.90
N ARG A 258 21.49 -7.90 24.95
CA ARG A 258 22.20 -6.63 25.19
C ARG A 258 21.47 -5.76 26.21
N VAL A 259 20.15 -5.68 26.11
CA VAL A 259 19.32 -4.95 27.07
C VAL A 259 19.44 -5.55 28.47
N ALA A 260 19.40 -6.88 28.61
CA ALA A 260 19.58 -7.56 29.90
C ALA A 260 20.97 -7.31 30.54
N THR A 261 22.00 -7.14 29.72
CA THR A 261 23.36 -6.83 30.18
C THR A 261 23.50 -5.39 30.65
N ILE A 262 22.76 -4.45 30.03
CA ILE A 262 22.72 -3.04 30.43
C ILE A 262 21.94 -2.85 31.72
N ILE A 263 20.81 -3.54 31.90
CA ILE A 263 19.96 -3.43 33.10
C ILE A 263 20.65 -3.99 34.36
N LYS A 264 21.64 -4.88 34.22
CA LYS A 264 22.39 -5.48 35.34
C LYS A 264 23.58 -4.63 35.82
N LYS A 265 23.84 -3.49 35.21
CA LYS A 265 24.96 -2.59 35.53
C LYS A 265 24.44 -1.28 36.11
#